data_AF-A0A0C3IBN3-F1
#
_entry.id   AF-A0A0C3IBN3-F1
#
_cell.length_a   1.000
_cell.length_b   1.000
_cell.length_c   1.000
_cell.angle_alpha   90.00
_cell.angle_beta   90.00
_cell.angle_gamma   90.00
#
_symmetry.space_group_name_H-M   'P 1'
#
loop_
_entity.id
_entity.type
_entity.pdbx_description
1 polymer ?
#
loop_
_entity_poly.entity_id
_entity_poly.type
_entity_poly.pdbx_seq_one_letter_code
_entity_poly.pdbx_strand_id
1 'polypeptide(L)' 'TRKKAAVWTTEEEGALLDFLASHLSQAGDGNFKKATWNAAAAHMAHNHPLGPDNGDKTAESCERKFKA' A
#
# COMPACT_ATOMS: atom_id res chain seq x y z
N THR A 1 19.21 12.42 -2.26
CA THR A 1 19.03 11.13 -2.99
C THR A 1 17.57 10.97 -3.34
N ARG A 2 17.20 10.83 -4.62
CA ARG A 2 15.81 10.61 -5.04
C ARG A 2 15.41 9.19 -4.63
N LYS A 3 14.35 9.02 -3.85
CA LYS A 3 13.82 7.70 -3.51
C LYS A 3 13.37 7.00 -4.80
N LYS A 4 13.70 5.71 -4.97
CA LYS A 4 13.22 4.90 -6.10
C LYS A 4 11.69 4.84 -6.04
N ALA A 5 11.02 4.78 -7.19
CA ALA A 5 9.57 4.60 -7.23
C ALA A 5 9.22 3.17 -6.81
N ALA A 6 8.10 3.00 -6.11
CA ALA A 6 7.55 1.67 -5.86
C ALA A 6 7.02 1.10 -7.19
N VAL A 7 7.61 -0.01 -7.64
CA VAL A 7 7.04 -0.83 -8.71
C VAL A 7 5.97 -1.71 -8.09
N TRP A 8 4.83 -1.80 -8.76
CA TRP A 8 3.67 -2.59 -8.33
C TRP A 8 3.46 -3.72 -9.33
N THR A 9 3.54 -4.96 -8.86
CA THR A 9 3.09 -6.12 -9.62
C THR A 9 1.59 -6.32 -9.43
N THR A 10 0.96 -7.08 -10.32
CA THR A 10 -0.47 -7.43 -10.21
C THR A 10 -0.80 -8.15 -8.90
N GLU A 11 0.13 -8.99 -8.40
CA GLU A 11 -0.03 -9.66 -7.10
C GLU A 11 0.00 -8.66 -5.94
N GLU A 12 0.91 -7.68 -5.98
CA GLU A 12 1.01 -6.66 -4.94
C GLU A 12 -0.19 -5.70 -4.94
N GLU A 13 -0.72 -5.37 -6.12
CA GLU A 13 -1.97 -4.62 -6.26
C GLU A 13 -3.15 -5.39 -5.69
N GLY A 14 -3.23 -6.69 -5.99
CA GLY A 14 -4.25 -7.57 -5.44
C GLY A 14 -4.19 -7.64 -3.91
N ALA A 15 -3.00 -7.81 -3.34
CA ALA A 15 -2.80 -7.83 -1.89
C ALA A 15 -3.19 -6.50 -1.22
N LEU A 16 -2.87 -5.35 -1.84
CA LEU A 16 -3.31 -4.06 -1.35
C LEU A 16 -4.84 -3.94 -1.35
N LEU A 17 -5.49 -4.33 -2.45
CA LEU A 17 -6.95 -4.26 -2.57
C LEU A 17 -7.66 -5.21 -1.61
N ASP A 18 -7.17 -6.44 -1.45
CA ASP A 18 -7.69 -7.42 -0.50
C ASP A 18 -7.59 -6.92 0.96
N PHE A 19 -6.43 -6.36 1.31
CA PHE A 19 -6.24 -5.74 2.63
C PHE A 19 -7.23 -4.60 2.86
N LEU A 20 -7.38 -3.70 1.90
CA LEU A 20 -8.31 -2.57 2.01
C LEU A 20 -9.78 -3.03 2.04
N ALA A 21 -10.15 -4.03 1.24
CA ALA A 21 -11.48 -4.65 1.26
C ALA A 21 -11.82 -5.19 2.65
N SER A 22 -10.87 -5.90 3.27
CA SER A 22 -10.99 -6.42 4.64
C SER A 22 -11.08 -5.32 5.71
N HIS A 23 -10.61 -4.10 5.40
CA HIS A 23 -10.63 -2.93 6.28
C HIS A 23 -11.66 -1.88 5.87
N LEU A 24 -12.62 -2.20 4.98
CA LEU A 24 -13.61 -1.25 4.48
C LEU A 24 -14.43 -0.58 5.58
N SER A 25 -14.73 -1.28 6.67
CA SER A 25 -15.44 -0.71 7.83
C SER A 25 -14.66 0.39 8.56
N GLN A 26 -13.35 0.49 8.32
CA GLN A 26 -12.49 1.56 8.85
C GLN A 26 -12.39 2.75 7.90
N ALA A 27 -12.83 2.59 6.64
CA ALA A 27 -13.02 3.71 5.74
C ALA A 27 -14.13 4.61 6.28
N GLY A 28 -13.86 5.91 6.34
CA GLY A 28 -14.84 6.90 6.77
C GLY A 28 -15.49 7.55 5.56
N ASP A 29 -15.44 8.89 5.55
CA ASP A 29 -15.95 9.82 4.53
C ASP A 29 -15.28 9.64 3.15
N GLY A 30 -15.46 8.46 2.53
CA GLY A 30 -14.91 8.12 1.22
C GLY A 30 -13.38 7.90 1.18
N ASN A 31 -12.69 7.88 2.32
CA ASN A 31 -11.25 7.60 2.37
C ASN A 31 -10.86 6.82 3.63
N PHE A 32 -9.73 6.11 3.52
CA PHE A 32 -9.08 5.44 4.64
C PHE A 32 -8.27 6.44 5.47
N LYS A 33 -8.25 6.21 6.78
CA LYS A 33 -7.43 7.01 7.70
C LYS A 33 -5.95 6.66 7.54
N LYS A 34 -5.08 7.58 7.95
CA LYS A 34 -3.62 7.38 8.00
C LYS A 34 -3.23 6.07 8.70
N ALA A 35 -3.95 5.68 9.76
CA ALA A 35 -3.72 4.44 10.48
C ALA A 35 -3.89 3.20 9.58
N THR A 36 -4.93 3.16 8.76
CA THR A 36 -5.17 2.06 7.82
C THR A 36 -4.12 2.02 6.72
N TRP A 37 -3.69 3.18 6.19
CA TRP A 37 -2.59 3.23 5.21
C TRP A 37 -1.24 2.78 5.79
N ASN A 38 -0.95 3.10 7.05
CA ASN A 38 0.23 2.58 7.74
C ASN A 38 0.16 1.06 7.94
N ALA A 39 -1.01 0.53 8.30
CA ALA A 39 -1.22 -0.90 8.42
C ALA A 39 -1.08 -1.62 7.06
N ALA A 40 -1.63 -1.03 5.99
CA ALA A 40 -1.44 -1.54 4.63
C ALA A 40 0.04 -1.56 4.23
N ALA A 41 0.79 -0.49 4.51
CA ALA A 41 2.23 -0.46 4.25
C ALA A 41 3.00 -1.54 5.03
N ALA A 42 2.67 -1.76 6.30
CA ALA A 42 3.27 -2.83 7.10
C ALA A 42 2.92 -4.22 6.55
N HIS A 43 1.68 -4.42 6.11
CA HIS A 43 1.24 -5.66 5.47
C HIS A 43 2.00 -5.92 4.16
N MET A 44 2.13 -4.89 3.31
CA MET A 44 2.90 -4.98 2.07
C MET A 44 4.37 -5.28 2.32
N ALA A 45 5.01 -4.61 3.29
CA ALA A 45 6.40 -4.86 3.63
C ALA A 45 6.65 -6.28 4.19
N HIS A 46 5.65 -6.85 4.87
CA HIS A 46 5.73 -8.21 5.41
C HIS A 46 5.58 -9.28 4.32
N ASN A 47 4.61 -9.12 3.42
CA ASN A 47 4.29 -10.12 2.40
C ASN A 47 5.10 -9.95 1.10
N HIS A 48 5.56 -8.74 0.81
CA HIS A 48 6.29 -8.38 -0.40
C HIS A 48 7.57 -7.62 -0.03
N PRO A 49 8.60 -8.32 0.49
CA PRO A 49 9.86 -7.70 0.88
C PRO A 49 10.50 -6.99 -0.32
N LEU A 50 11.14 -5.84 -0.07
CA LEU A 50 11.73 -5.03 -1.13
C LEU A 50 12.74 -5.83 -1.97
N GLY A 51 12.50 -5.86 -3.28
CA GLY A 51 13.53 -6.20 -4.25
C GLY A 51 14.59 -5.07 -4.34
N PRO A 52 15.84 -5.38 -4.76
CA PRO A 52 16.95 -4.43 -4.81
C PRO A 52 16.71 -3.18 -5.69
N ASP A 53 15.74 -3.24 -6.61
CA ASP A 53 15.37 -2.14 -7.50
C ASP A 53 14.02 -1.48 -7.24
N ASN A 54 13.31 -1.88 -6.18
CA ASN A 54 11.99 -1.34 -5.87
C ASN A 54 12.04 -0.33 -4.72
N GLY A 55 11.30 0.78 -4.86
CA GLY A 55 11.06 1.70 -3.75
C GLY A 55 10.13 1.13 -2.69
N ASP A 56 10.23 1.63 -1.46
CA ASP A 56 9.38 1.22 -0.36
C ASP A 56 7.89 1.45 -0.65
N LYS A 57 7.08 0.44 -0.36
CA LYS A 57 5.61 0.54 -0.36
C LYS A 57 5.13 1.19 0.93
N THR A 58 5.43 2.48 1.05
CA THR A 58 4.99 3.31 2.18
C THR A 58 3.49 3.57 2.14
N ALA A 59 2.94 4.05 3.25
CA ALA A 59 1.53 4.45 3.34
C ALA A 59 1.11 5.40 2.20
N GLU A 60 1.97 6.38 1.88
CA GLU A 60 1.74 7.31 0.77
C GLU A 60 1.75 6.61 -0.60
N SER A 61 2.65 5.64 -0.82
CA SER A 61 2.70 4.86 -2.06
C SER A 61 1.45 3.99 -2.22
N CYS A 62 0.99 3.34 -1.13
CA CYS A 62 -0.25 2.56 -1.11
C CYS A 62 -1.48 3.44 -1.40
N GLU A 63 -1.57 4.60 -0.76
CA GLU A 63 -2.68 5.54 -0.99
C GLU A 63 -2.68 6.07 -2.43
N ARG A 64 -1.52 6.50 -2.94
CA ARG A 64 -1.40 6.95 -4.34
C ARG A 64 -1.75 5.86 -5.32
N LYS A 65 -1.37 4.62 -5.03
CA LYS A 65 -1.68 3.47 -5.91
C LYS A 65 -3.17 3.18 -5.94
N PHE A 66 -3.85 3.23 -4.80
CA PHE A 66 -5.30 3.04 -4.74
C PHE A 66 -6.09 4.15 -5.46
N LYS A 67 -5.57 5.37 -5.44
CA LYS A 67 -6.22 6.55 -6.06
C LYS A 67 -5.82 6.81 -7.51
N ALA A 68 -4.87 6.04 -8.05
CA ALA A 68 -4.41 6.13 -9.43
C ALA A 68 -5.41 5.48 -10.39
#